data_AF-A0AAJ1X4S2-F1
#
_entry.id   AF-A0AAJ1X4S2-F1
#
_cell.length_a   1.000
_cell.length_b   1.000
_cell.length_c   1.000
_cell.angle_alpha   90.00
_cell.angle_beta   90.00
_cell.angle_gamma   90.00
#
_symmetry.space_group_name_H-M   'P 1'
#
loop_
_entity.id
_entity.type
_entity.pdbx_description
1 polymer ?
#
loop_
_entity_poly.entity_id
_entity_poly.type
_entity_poly.pdbx_seq_one_letter_code
_entity_poly.pdbx_strand_id
1 'polypeptide(L)'
;MSKKILVPVASIGLMMGLLGCTTSGGGAGAGGAGGGGQDFETAYDAATARAPTSDMPTSLDANYTGQFKVGVNQGTAKVFGTNVNPQMAEIVGDLDIDVDWTDGQAANPFSGTASNIVATEAGTTNSVALNGQLAVDNSMPASISRVHTPSQVIAGHTIPEVNTGAFLFHMTGRLENGGEEGDATVQLGGNFFGPGGNAMVGAVSGGIKDVNNPGPQIFDAGLGGTFYATQ
;
A
#
# COMPACT_ATOMS: atom_id res chain seq x y z
N MET A 1 2.19 77.66 -6.43
CA MET A 1 2.63 76.48 -7.22
C MET A 1 1.64 75.35 -7.01
N SER A 2 1.44 74.49 -8.01
CA SER A 2 0.29 73.57 -8.09
C SER A 2 0.56 72.17 -7.53
N LYS A 3 -0.43 71.63 -6.79
CA LYS A 3 -0.82 70.19 -6.68
C LYS A 3 0.25 69.22 -6.07
N LYS A 4 -0.09 68.19 -5.26
CA LYS A 4 -1.36 67.45 -5.04
C LYS A 4 -1.63 67.13 -3.55
N ILE A 5 -2.88 66.74 -3.30
CA ILE A 5 -3.62 66.45 -2.05
C ILE A 5 -4.64 65.32 -2.41
N LEU A 6 -5.15 64.38 -1.58
CA LEU A 6 -5.13 63.97 -0.14
C LEU A 6 -4.90 62.39 -0.16
N VAL A 7 -4.25 61.70 0.81
CA VAL A 7 -4.79 60.95 2.00
C VAL A 7 -5.74 59.74 1.70
N PRO A 8 -5.74 58.64 2.50
CA PRO A 8 -6.13 57.30 2.06
C PRO A 8 -7.53 56.85 2.50
N VAL A 9 -7.93 55.62 2.14
CA VAL A 9 -9.09 54.90 2.69
C VAL A 9 -8.72 53.46 3.01
N ALA A 10 -9.22 52.96 4.15
CA ALA A 10 -9.10 51.58 4.59
C ALA A 10 -10.49 50.96 4.83
N SER A 11 -10.51 49.62 4.96
CA SER A 11 -11.66 48.78 5.36
C SER A 11 -12.67 48.41 4.28
N ILE A 12 -12.95 47.11 4.18
CA ILE A 12 -14.28 46.46 4.17
C ILE A 12 -14.00 44.98 4.51
N GLY A 13 -14.77 44.40 5.42
CA GLY A 13 -14.80 42.96 5.65
C GLY A 13 -16.19 42.41 5.33
N LEU A 14 -16.36 41.09 5.31
CA LEU A 14 -17.68 40.48 5.48
C LEU A 14 -17.55 39.07 6.05
N MET A 15 -18.47 38.73 6.95
CA MET A 15 -18.66 37.39 7.51
C MET A 15 -20.09 36.98 7.15
N MET A 16 -20.27 35.81 6.54
CA MET A 16 -21.58 35.18 6.39
C MET A 16 -21.44 33.66 6.49
N GLY A 17 -22.15 33.08 7.44
CA GLY A 17 -22.58 31.68 7.35
C GLY A 17 -24.02 31.61 6.84
N LEU A 18 -24.42 30.46 6.30
CA LEU A 18 -25.82 30.14 6.08
C LEU A 18 -26.08 28.66 6.36
N LEU A 19 -27.03 28.38 7.25
CA LEU A 19 -27.62 27.06 7.44
C LEU A 19 -28.65 26.80 6.33
N GLY A 20 -28.76 25.54 5.89
CA GLY A 20 -29.84 25.05 5.03
C GLY A 20 -30.36 23.71 5.55
N CYS A 21 -31.65 23.65 5.88
CA CYS A 21 -32.26 22.49 6.52
C CYS A 21 -32.96 21.54 5.53
N THR A 22 -32.78 20.23 5.77
CA THR A 22 -33.74 19.12 5.60
C THR A 22 -34.80 19.18 4.49
N THR A 23 -34.73 18.20 3.58
CA THR A 23 -35.92 17.64 2.89
C THR A 23 -35.85 16.12 2.87
N SER A 24 -36.99 15.47 3.11
CA SER A 24 -37.13 14.01 3.14
C SER A 24 -37.22 13.38 1.75
N GLY A 25 -36.43 12.36 1.49
CA GLY A 25 -36.54 11.46 0.33
C GLY A 25 -35.98 10.09 0.70
N GLY A 26 -36.73 9.02 0.44
CA GLY A 26 -36.37 7.67 0.88
C GLY A 26 -35.30 7.00 0.02
N GLY A 27 -34.68 5.95 0.55
CA GLY A 27 -33.70 5.14 -0.18
C GLY A 27 -32.44 4.82 0.63
N ALA A 28 -32.58 4.24 1.82
CA ALA A 28 -31.45 3.65 2.54
C ALA A 28 -31.03 2.32 1.89
N GLY A 29 -30.50 2.39 0.67
CA GLY A 29 -29.68 1.32 0.12
C GLY A 29 -28.35 1.29 0.85
N ALA A 30 -27.87 0.10 1.22
CA ALA A 30 -26.58 -0.07 1.87
C ALA A 30 -25.45 0.17 0.85
N GLY A 31 -25.11 1.44 0.63
CA GLY A 31 -23.86 1.81 -0.03
C GLY A 31 -22.71 1.66 0.96
N GLY A 32 -21.81 0.71 0.70
CA GLY A 32 -20.59 0.53 1.49
C GLY A 32 -19.74 1.79 1.43
N ALA A 33 -19.68 2.53 2.54
CA ALA A 33 -18.87 3.72 2.65
C ALA A 33 -17.43 3.35 3.03
N GLY A 34 -16.46 3.83 2.25
CA GLY A 34 -15.10 4.08 2.75
C GLY A 34 -14.21 2.86 2.96
N GLY A 35 -14.00 2.05 1.92
CA GLY A 35 -12.73 1.32 1.75
C GLY A 35 -11.62 2.30 1.36
N GLY A 36 -11.23 3.16 2.30
CA GLY A 36 -10.38 4.32 2.07
C GLY A 36 -9.67 4.72 3.34
N GLY A 37 -8.69 3.91 3.75
CA GLY A 37 -7.64 4.32 4.68
C GLY A 37 -6.90 5.57 4.19
N GLN A 38 -5.93 6.03 4.97
CA GLN A 38 -5.12 7.22 4.65
C GLN A 38 -4.68 7.22 3.17
N ASP A 39 -4.67 8.40 2.55
CA ASP A 39 -4.15 8.58 1.18
C ASP A 39 -2.84 7.82 1.00
N PHE A 40 -2.90 6.77 0.16
CA PHE A 40 -1.84 5.77 0.06
C PHE A 40 -0.49 6.42 -0.24
N GLU A 41 -0.48 7.43 -1.12
CA GLU A 41 0.74 8.16 -1.48
C GLU A 41 1.30 8.92 -0.27
N THR A 42 0.47 9.65 0.47
CA THR A 42 0.89 10.34 1.71
C THR A 42 1.48 9.37 2.75
N ALA A 43 0.89 8.19 2.92
CA ALA A 43 1.36 7.19 3.88
C ALA A 43 2.63 6.46 3.41
N TYR A 44 2.73 6.15 2.11
CA TYR A 44 3.92 5.58 1.47
C TYR A 44 5.10 6.56 1.51
N ASP A 45 4.88 7.84 1.21
CA ASP A 45 5.88 8.91 1.35
C ASP A 45 6.34 9.04 2.81
N ALA A 46 5.42 8.96 3.79
CA ALA A 46 5.77 9.00 5.21
C ALA A 46 6.58 7.76 5.68
N ALA A 47 6.40 6.60 5.04
CA ALA A 47 7.20 5.41 5.29
C ALA A 47 8.61 5.51 4.65
N THR A 48 8.69 5.92 3.38
CA THR A 48 9.97 6.10 2.66
C THR A 48 10.85 7.20 3.26
N ALA A 49 10.25 8.26 3.79
CA ALA A 49 10.95 9.37 4.44
C ALA A 49 11.74 8.97 5.70
N ARG A 50 11.51 7.77 6.27
CA ARG A 50 12.24 7.26 7.45
C ARG A 50 13.69 6.85 7.17
N ALA A 51 14.11 6.89 5.91
CA ALA A 51 15.37 6.38 5.36
C ALA A 51 15.54 4.84 5.52
N PRO A 52 16.33 4.18 4.66
CA PRO A 52 16.64 2.75 4.82
C PRO A 52 17.30 2.46 6.18
N THR A 53 16.91 1.36 6.81
CA THR A 53 17.42 0.95 8.12
C THR A 53 18.94 0.74 8.09
N SER A 54 19.63 1.28 9.10
CA SER A 54 21.08 1.16 9.29
C SER A 54 21.48 0.48 10.60
N ASP A 55 20.50 0.09 11.41
CA ASP A 55 20.61 -0.51 12.74
C ASP A 55 19.74 -1.79 12.86
N MET A 56 19.55 -2.53 11.75
CA MET A 56 18.73 -3.74 11.68
C MET A 56 19.15 -4.74 12.78
N PRO A 57 18.24 -5.16 13.68
CA PRO A 57 18.57 -6.01 14.81
C PRO A 57 18.88 -7.45 14.35
N THR A 58 19.42 -8.27 15.24
CA THR A 58 19.64 -9.71 14.99
C THR A 58 18.41 -10.58 15.24
N SER A 59 17.32 -9.96 15.70
CA SER A 59 16.03 -10.58 15.99
C SER A 59 14.93 -9.52 15.90
N LEU A 60 13.78 -9.87 15.35
CA LEU A 60 12.65 -8.98 15.13
C LEU A 60 11.37 -9.73 15.49
N ASP A 61 10.65 -9.22 16.49
CA ASP A 61 9.31 -9.62 16.91
C ASP A 61 8.44 -8.36 16.81
N ALA A 62 7.63 -8.25 15.77
CA ALA A 62 6.89 -7.04 15.44
C ALA A 62 5.67 -7.29 14.54
N ASN A 63 4.60 -6.54 14.78
CA ASN A 63 3.46 -6.39 13.88
C ASN A 63 3.63 -5.14 13.02
N TYR A 64 3.25 -5.22 11.75
CA TYR A 64 3.29 -4.13 10.77
C TYR A 64 1.93 -3.99 10.09
N THR A 65 1.34 -2.80 10.16
CA THR A 65 0.10 -2.47 9.46
C THR A 65 0.35 -1.48 8.33
N GLY A 66 -0.39 -1.58 7.23
CA GLY A 66 -0.22 -0.67 6.11
C GLY A 66 -1.06 -1.07 4.90
N GLN A 67 -0.57 -0.81 3.70
CA GLN A 67 -1.32 -1.05 2.47
C GLN A 67 -0.40 -1.40 1.31
N PHE A 68 -0.94 -2.15 0.35
CA PHE A 68 -0.36 -2.31 -0.99
C PHE A 68 -1.23 -1.61 -2.04
N LYS A 69 -0.60 -1.10 -3.10
CA LYS A 69 -1.29 -0.57 -4.28
C LYS A 69 -0.65 -1.11 -5.57
N VAL A 70 -1.47 -1.59 -6.49
CA VAL A 70 -1.02 -2.08 -7.81
C VAL A 70 -1.85 -1.50 -8.94
N GLY A 71 -1.19 -1.06 -10.00
CA GLY A 71 -1.86 -0.63 -11.23
C GLY A 71 -2.19 -1.79 -12.17
N VAL A 72 -3.28 -1.66 -12.91
CA VAL A 72 -3.72 -2.53 -14.00
C VAL A 72 -3.64 -1.73 -15.29
N ASN A 73 -3.05 -2.31 -16.34
CA ASN A 73 -2.74 -1.59 -17.57
C ASN A 73 -2.97 -2.49 -18.81
N GLN A 74 -3.69 -1.95 -19.80
CA GLN A 74 -3.83 -2.45 -21.18
C GLN A 74 -4.12 -3.95 -21.39
N GLY A 75 -5.39 -4.32 -21.27
CA GLY A 75 -5.96 -5.62 -21.72
C GLY A 75 -7.42 -5.67 -21.26
N THR A 76 -8.34 -6.43 -21.88
CA THR A 76 -9.73 -6.47 -21.38
C THR A 76 -9.85 -7.23 -20.06
N ALA A 77 -9.53 -6.58 -18.94
CA ALA A 77 -9.75 -7.11 -17.61
C ALA A 77 -11.25 -7.04 -17.29
N LYS A 78 -11.95 -8.14 -17.55
CA LYS A 78 -13.20 -8.42 -16.85
C LYS A 78 -12.84 -8.80 -15.43
N VAL A 79 -12.82 -7.81 -14.54
CA VAL A 79 -12.80 -8.07 -13.10
C VAL A 79 -14.15 -8.68 -12.76
N PHE A 80 -14.20 -10.01 -12.68
CA PHE A 80 -15.38 -10.76 -12.23
C PHE A 80 -16.65 -10.37 -13.00
N GLY A 81 -16.61 -10.53 -14.32
CA GLY A 81 -17.71 -10.18 -15.24
C GLY A 81 -17.98 -8.69 -15.45
N THR A 82 -17.45 -7.81 -14.60
CA THR A 82 -17.66 -6.36 -14.65
C THR A 82 -16.70 -5.72 -15.66
N ASN A 83 -17.21 -4.84 -16.51
CA ASN A 83 -16.39 -4.00 -17.39
C ASN A 83 -15.78 -2.86 -16.57
N VAL A 84 -14.71 -3.15 -15.84
CA VAL A 84 -13.79 -2.13 -15.31
C VAL A 84 -12.96 -1.63 -16.49
N ASN A 85 -12.84 -0.33 -16.72
CA ASN A 85 -11.95 0.20 -17.76
C ASN A 85 -10.49 -0.13 -17.38
N PRO A 86 -9.86 -1.09 -18.07
CA PRO A 86 -8.67 -1.77 -17.57
C PRO A 86 -7.38 -1.04 -17.96
N GLN A 87 -7.49 0.09 -18.65
CA GLN A 87 -6.35 0.91 -19.02
C GLN A 87 -5.78 1.69 -17.83
N MET A 88 -6.51 1.77 -16.70
CA MET A 88 -6.19 2.65 -15.58
C MET A 88 -6.70 2.14 -14.20
N ALA A 89 -6.98 0.85 -13.99
CA ALA A 89 -7.51 0.43 -12.68
C ALA A 89 -6.40 0.35 -11.62
N GLU A 90 -6.67 0.80 -10.39
CA GLU A 90 -5.80 0.63 -9.22
C GLU A 90 -6.44 -0.34 -8.23
N ILE A 91 -5.66 -1.30 -7.74
CA ILE A 91 -6.07 -2.23 -6.68
C ILE A 91 -5.33 -1.83 -5.41
N VAL A 92 -6.07 -1.49 -4.37
CA VAL A 92 -5.55 -1.20 -3.02
C VAL A 92 -6.06 -2.26 -2.06
N GLY A 93 -5.25 -2.68 -1.11
CA GLY A 93 -5.69 -3.52 0.01
C GLY A 93 -4.87 -3.26 1.26
N ASP A 94 -5.51 -3.48 2.42
CA ASP A 94 -4.91 -3.28 3.73
C ASP A 94 -4.05 -4.51 4.10
N LEU A 95 -2.90 -4.26 4.72
CA LEU A 95 -1.93 -5.25 5.18
C LEU A 95 -1.88 -5.28 6.71
N ASP A 96 -1.84 -6.49 7.26
CA ASP A 96 -1.57 -6.78 8.67
C ASP A 96 -0.58 -7.95 8.71
N ILE A 97 0.67 -7.70 9.11
CA ILE A 97 1.81 -8.61 8.94
C ILE A 97 2.55 -8.75 10.27
N ASP A 98 2.61 -9.97 10.79
CA ASP A 98 3.46 -10.32 11.94
C ASP A 98 4.80 -10.87 11.45
N VAL A 99 5.87 -10.50 12.14
CA VAL A 99 7.24 -10.95 11.89
C VAL A 99 7.83 -11.53 13.16
N ASP A 100 8.18 -12.82 13.14
CA ASP A 100 9.01 -13.50 14.14
C ASP A 100 10.27 -14.05 13.44
N TRP A 101 11.38 -13.33 13.60
CA TRP A 101 12.62 -13.57 12.89
C TRP A 101 13.86 -13.50 13.77
N THR A 102 14.81 -14.40 13.53
CA THR A 102 16.19 -14.34 14.02
C THR A 102 17.18 -14.44 12.86
N ASP A 103 18.33 -13.74 12.95
CA ASP A 103 19.36 -13.76 11.91
C ASP A 103 19.85 -15.18 11.58
N GLY A 104 19.88 -15.53 10.29
CA GLY A 104 20.14 -16.89 9.79
C GLY A 104 18.97 -17.88 9.84
N GLN A 105 17.76 -17.48 10.24
CA GLN A 105 16.56 -18.32 10.23
C GLN A 105 16.18 -18.77 8.80
N ALA A 106 15.93 -20.07 8.62
CA ALA A 106 15.53 -20.68 7.35
C ALA A 106 14.01 -20.93 7.22
N ALA A 107 13.26 -20.91 8.33
CA ALA A 107 11.80 -21.00 8.31
C ALA A 107 11.19 -19.63 7.99
N ASN A 108 10.02 -19.61 7.34
CA ASN A 108 9.31 -18.37 7.03
C ASN A 108 9.07 -17.56 8.33
N PRO A 109 9.59 -16.32 8.45
CA PRO A 109 9.35 -15.48 9.63
C PRO A 109 8.02 -14.73 9.60
N PHE A 110 7.29 -14.77 8.48
CA PHE A 110 6.09 -13.97 8.28
C PHE A 110 4.81 -14.76 8.57
N SER A 111 3.86 -14.10 9.23
CA SER A 111 2.44 -14.45 9.19
C SER A 111 1.60 -13.19 8.99
N GLY A 112 0.28 -13.34 8.82
CA GLY A 112 -0.63 -12.22 8.61
C GLY A 112 -1.43 -12.32 7.31
N THR A 113 -2.11 -11.23 6.96
CA THR A 113 -3.12 -11.19 5.89
C THR A 113 -3.09 -9.90 5.08
N ALA A 114 -3.72 -9.96 3.90
CA ALA A 114 -4.15 -8.79 3.15
C ALA A 114 -5.68 -8.84 2.98
N SER A 115 -6.37 -7.73 3.28
CA SER A 115 -7.85 -7.66 3.30
C SER A 115 -8.36 -6.32 2.76
N ASN A 116 -9.68 -6.09 2.81
CA ASN A 116 -10.34 -4.88 2.31
C ASN A 116 -9.93 -4.50 0.87
N ILE A 117 -9.73 -5.49 0.01
CA ILE A 117 -9.16 -5.29 -1.33
C ILE A 117 -10.21 -4.63 -2.23
N VAL A 118 -9.88 -3.46 -2.80
CA VAL A 118 -10.76 -2.69 -3.67
C VAL A 118 -10.05 -2.36 -4.98
N ALA A 119 -10.70 -2.70 -6.10
CA ALA A 119 -10.30 -2.26 -7.43
C ALA A 119 -11.08 -0.99 -7.82
N THR A 120 -10.38 0.09 -8.17
CA THR A 120 -10.96 1.39 -8.55
C THR A 120 -10.52 1.77 -9.96
N GLU A 121 -11.45 2.21 -10.82
CA GLU A 121 -11.10 2.80 -12.12
C GLU A 121 -10.46 4.18 -11.91
N ALA A 122 -9.17 4.35 -12.17
CA ALA A 122 -8.50 5.63 -11.88
C ALA A 122 -9.03 6.77 -12.76
N GLY A 123 -9.01 7.97 -12.17
CA GLY A 123 -9.71 9.13 -12.70
C GLY A 123 -11.22 9.11 -12.45
N THR A 124 -11.76 8.10 -11.75
CA THR A 124 -13.18 7.99 -11.41
C THR A 124 -13.39 7.63 -9.93
N THR A 125 -14.64 7.57 -9.50
CA THR A 125 -15.06 7.01 -8.20
C THR A 125 -15.67 5.60 -8.32
N ASN A 126 -15.64 4.99 -9.51
CA ASN A 126 -16.17 3.67 -9.75
C ASN A 126 -15.22 2.62 -9.15
N SER A 127 -15.73 1.86 -8.18
CA SER A 127 -14.95 0.94 -7.37
C SER A 127 -15.70 -0.37 -7.11
N VAL A 128 -14.94 -1.45 -7.00
CA VAL A 128 -15.41 -2.82 -6.83
C VAL A 128 -14.63 -3.43 -5.67
N ALA A 129 -15.33 -3.80 -4.60
CA ALA A 129 -14.73 -4.58 -3.51
C ALA A 129 -14.54 -6.04 -3.98
N LEU A 130 -13.36 -6.59 -3.69
CA LEU A 130 -13.04 -8.00 -3.90
C LEU A 130 -13.17 -8.70 -2.54
N ASN A 131 -14.22 -9.50 -2.39
CA ASN A 131 -14.49 -10.23 -1.15
C ASN A 131 -13.44 -11.33 -0.97
N GLY A 132 -13.03 -11.56 0.28
CA GLY A 132 -12.00 -12.55 0.63
C GLY A 132 -10.79 -11.90 1.28
N GLN A 133 -9.73 -12.69 1.45
CA GLN A 133 -8.46 -12.25 2.02
C GLN A 133 -7.33 -13.07 1.42
N LEU A 134 -6.13 -12.50 1.39
CA LEU A 134 -4.88 -13.23 1.16
C LEU A 134 -4.22 -13.51 2.52
N ALA A 135 -3.52 -14.61 2.67
CA ALA A 135 -2.74 -14.96 3.84
C ALA A 135 -1.31 -15.31 3.44
N VAL A 136 -0.34 -15.13 4.35
CA VAL A 136 1.07 -15.48 4.06
C VAL A 136 1.20 -16.96 3.68
N ASP A 137 1.83 -17.22 2.54
CA ASP A 137 1.94 -18.56 1.97
C ASP A 137 3.25 -19.25 2.40
N ASN A 138 3.13 -20.15 3.39
CA ASN A 138 4.24 -20.94 3.93
C ASN A 138 4.79 -22.01 2.96
N SER A 139 4.18 -22.22 1.79
CA SER A 139 4.72 -23.10 0.75
C SER A 139 5.63 -22.37 -0.25
N MET A 140 5.58 -21.04 -0.26
CA MET A 140 6.36 -20.17 -1.14
C MET A 140 7.66 -19.70 -0.47
N PRO A 141 8.69 -19.27 -1.25
CA PRO A 141 9.90 -18.69 -0.70
C PRO A 141 9.61 -17.43 0.12
N ALA A 142 10.14 -17.37 1.34
CA ALA A 142 10.11 -16.20 2.19
C ALA A 142 11.43 -16.06 2.95
N SER A 143 11.88 -14.83 3.19
CA SER A 143 13.14 -14.57 3.88
C SER A 143 13.22 -13.13 4.39
N ILE A 144 13.98 -12.95 5.46
CA ILE A 144 14.60 -11.67 5.83
C ILE A 144 16.12 -11.89 5.73
N SER A 145 16.80 -10.94 5.07
CA SER A 145 18.25 -10.92 4.91
C SER A 145 18.81 -9.68 5.59
N ARG A 146 19.81 -9.87 6.45
CA ARG A 146 20.52 -8.82 7.15
C ARG A 146 21.96 -8.72 6.65
N VAL A 147 22.39 -7.52 6.29
CA VAL A 147 23.77 -7.25 5.86
C VAL A 147 24.47 -6.45 6.96
N HIS A 148 25.35 -7.13 7.70
CA HIS A 148 26.20 -6.51 8.71
C HIS A 148 27.50 -5.98 8.07
N THR A 149 27.70 -4.67 8.13
CA THR A 149 28.94 -3.99 7.75
C THR A 149 29.62 -3.47 9.01
N PRO A 150 30.72 -4.09 9.48
CA PRO A 150 31.38 -3.69 10.72
C PRO A 150 32.01 -2.29 10.61
N SER A 151 32.16 -1.60 11.75
CA SER A 151 32.88 -0.33 11.81
C SER A 151 34.33 -0.49 11.33
N GLN A 152 34.82 0.51 10.60
CA GLN A 152 36.15 0.51 10.00
C GLN A 152 36.79 1.90 10.06
N VAL A 153 38.13 1.96 10.09
CA VAL A 153 38.87 3.23 10.08
C VAL A 153 39.54 3.39 8.72
N ILE A 154 39.11 4.36 7.92
CA ILE A 154 39.69 4.70 6.62
C ILE A 154 40.33 6.09 6.71
N ALA A 155 41.63 6.18 6.39
CA ALA A 155 42.40 7.44 6.40
C ALA A 155 42.29 8.24 7.71
N GLY A 156 42.13 7.55 8.86
CA GLY A 156 41.97 8.18 10.18
C GLY A 156 40.53 8.57 10.54
N HIS A 157 39.57 8.42 9.63
CA HIS A 157 38.15 8.62 9.90
C HIS A 157 37.47 7.30 10.29
N THR A 158 36.67 7.32 11.35
CA THR A 158 35.84 6.16 11.73
C THR A 158 34.56 6.16 10.92
N ILE A 159 34.34 5.10 10.15
CA ILE A 159 33.06 4.77 9.53
C ILE A 159 32.29 3.89 10.55
N PRO A 160 31.07 4.25 10.95
CA PRO A 160 30.29 3.47 11.90
C PRO A 160 29.92 2.10 11.32
N GLU A 161 29.50 1.20 12.22
CA GLU A 161 28.81 -0.02 11.82
C GLU A 161 27.48 0.33 11.12
N VAL A 162 27.10 -0.46 10.12
CA VAL A 162 25.83 -0.34 9.40
C VAL A 162 25.23 -1.73 9.21
N ASN A 163 23.99 -1.90 9.67
CA ASN A 163 23.21 -3.12 9.57
C ASN A 163 21.94 -2.83 8.74
N THR A 164 21.88 -3.27 7.49
CA THR A 164 20.69 -3.11 6.64
C THR A 164 19.85 -4.38 6.62
N GLY A 165 18.56 -4.26 6.31
CA GLY A 165 17.62 -5.37 6.20
C GLY A 165 16.82 -5.33 4.91
N ALA A 166 16.67 -6.48 4.25
CA ALA A 166 15.80 -6.70 3.11
C ALA A 166 14.88 -7.91 3.35
N PHE A 167 13.73 -7.94 2.69
CA PHE A 167 12.75 -9.02 2.85
C PHE A 167 12.12 -9.45 1.52
N LEU A 168 11.56 -10.66 1.54
CA LEU A 168 10.69 -11.22 0.52
C LEU A 168 9.69 -12.18 1.18
N PHE A 169 8.41 -12.10 0.81
CA PHE A 169 7.40 -13.12 1.13
C PHE A 169 6.27 -13.11 0.11
N HIS A 170 5.36 -14.07 0.24
CA HIS A 170 4.21 -14.21 -0.64
C HIS A 170 2.93 -14.31 0.19
N MET A 171 1.83 -13.81 -0.34
CA MET A 171 0.49 -14.06 0.18
C MET A 171 -0.40 -14.66 -0.92
N THR A 172 -1.19 -15.66 -0.57
CA THR A 172 -2.13 -16.32 -1.48
C THR A 172 -3.51 -16.40 -0.84
N GLY A 173 -4.55 -16.49 -1.66
CA GLY A 173 -5.92 -16.56 -1.19
C GLY A 173 -6.91 -16.56 -2.34
N ARG A 174 -8.21 -16.70 -2.02
CA ARG A 174 -9.26 -16.69 -3.03
C ARG A 174 -10.12 -15.45 -2.88
N LEU A 175 -10.34 -14.76 -3.99
CA LEU A 175 -11.13 -13.53 -4.07
C LEU A 175 -12.40 -13.76 -4.90
N GLU A 176 -13.47 -13.04 -4.56
CA GLU A 176 -14.77 -13.14 -5.21
C GLU A 176 -15.37 -11.76 -5.46
N ASN A 177 -16.05 -11.58 -6.59
CA ASN A 177 -17.05 -10.51 -6.75
C ASN A 177 -18.21 -11.01 -7.62
N GLY A 178 -19.45 -10.69 -7.22
CA GLY A 178 -20.64 -10.99 -8.02
C GLY A 178 -20.90 -12.49 -8.30
N GLY A 179 -20.34 -13.41 -7.52
CA GLY A 179 -20.43 -14.86 -7.74
C GLY A 179 -19.39 -15.44 -8.70
N GLU A 180 -18.45 -14.62 -9.20
CA GLU A 180 -17.25 -15.09 -9.91
C GLU A 180 -16.07 -15.14 -8.92
N GLU A 181 -15.27 -16.22 -8.96
CA GLU A 181 -14.15 -16.46 -8.03
C GLU A 181 -12.79 -16.45 -8.76
N GLY A 182 -11.70 -16.20 -8.05
CA GLY A 182 -10.35 -16.30 -8.60
C GLY A 182 -9.28 -16.52 -7.54
N ASP A 183 -8.32 -17.39 -7.84
CA ASP A 183 -7.15 -17.62 -6.99
C ASP A 183 -6.15 -16.48 -7.20
N ALA A 184 -5.83 -15.77 -6.12
CA ALA A 184 -4.94 -14.63 -6.11
C ALA A 184 -3.61 -14.95 -5.42
N THR A 185 -2.53 -14.42 -5.97
CA THR A 185 -1.16 -14.52 -5.44
C THR A 185 -0.52 -13.15 -5.53
N VAL A 186 0.14 -12.72 -4.45
CA VAL A 186 1.01 -11.55 -4.44
C VAL A 186 2.37 -11.90 -3.82
N GLN A 187 3.43 -11.34 -4.38
CA GLN A 187 4.79 -11.34 -3.86
C GLN A 187 5.10 -9.93 -3.35
N LEU A 188 5.54 -9.82 -2.11
CA LEU A 188 5.95 -8.55 -1.48
C LEU A 188 7.45 -8.61 -1.20
N GLY A 189 8.22 -7.65 -1.71
CA GLY A 189 9.67 -7.64 -1.56
C GLY A 189 10.25 -6.23 -1.52
N GLY A 190 11.20 -5.99 -0.61
CA GLY A 190 11.65 -4.64 -0.30
C GLY A 190 12.74 -4.57 0.76
N ASN A 191 12.87 -3.39 1.37
CA ASN A 191 13.83 -3.12 2.42
C ASN A 191 13.13 -2.62 3.68
N PHE A 192 13.77 -2.83 4.82
CA PHE A 192 13.37 -2.20 6.07
C PHE A 192 13.83 -0.73 6.09
N PHE A 193 12.97 0.13 6.65
CA PHE A 193 13.15 1.57 6.79
C PHE A 193 12.97 1.98 8.27
N GLY A 194 13.59 3.09 8.65
CA GLY A 194 13.56 3.62 10.02
C GLY A 194 14.40 2.83 11.03
N PRO A 195 14.51 3.35 12.28
CA PRO A 195 15.27 2.72 13.35
C PRO A 195 14.76 1.31 13.66
N GLY A 196 15.69 0.36 13.78
CA GLY A 196 15.39 -1.06 14.06
C GLY A 196 14.53 -1.77 13.01
N GLY A 197 14.26 -1.13 11.86
CA GLY A 197 13.37 -1.66 10.83
C GLY A 197 11.88 -1.42 11.06
N ASN A 198 11.49 -0.32 11.71
CA ASN A 198 10.08 -0.04 12.04
C ASN A 198 9.13 0.26 10.86
N ALA A 199 9.63 0.20 9.62
CA ALA A 199 8.83 0.22 8.41
C ALA A 199 9.34 -0.82 7.41
N MET A 200 8.42 -1.39 6.63
CA MET A 200 8.66 -2.21 5.46
C MET A 200 8.22 -1.39 4.24
N VAL A 201 9.09 -1.22 3.25
CA VAL A 201 8.77 -0.52 2.00
C VAL A 201 9.30 -1.33 0.84
N GLY A 202 8.47 -1.57 -0.16
CA GLY A 202 8.86 -2.42 -1.28
C GLY A 202 7.96 -2.35 -2.50
N ALA A 203 8.29 -3.21 -3.45
CA ALA A 203 7.44 -3.53 -4.58
C ALA A 203 6.49 -4.69 -4.21
N VAL A 204 5.33 -4.69 -4.85
CA VAL A 204 4.42 -5.82 -4.89
C VAL A 204 4.21 -6.24 -6.33
N SER A 205 4.19 -7.54 -6.62
CA SER A 205 3.79 -8.10 -7.92
C SER A 205 2.82 -9.25 -7.67
N GLY A 206 1.99 -9.63 -8.62
CA GLY A 206 0.95 -10.62 -8.36
C GLY A 206 0.26 -11.21 -9.57
N GLY A 207 -0.90 -11.83 -9.32
CA GLY A 207 -1.78 -12.49 -10.28
C GLY A 207 -3.15 -12.76 -9.66
N ILE A 208 -4.24 -12.58 -10.41
CA ILE A 208 -5.53 -13.25 -10.13
C ILE A 208 -5.84 -14.16 -11.31
N LYS A 209 -6.01 -15.43 -10.99
CA LYS A 209 -6.45 -16.48 -11.90
C LYS A 209 -7.94 -16.73 -11.67
N ASP A 210 -8.77 -16.01 -12.43
CA ASP A 210 -10.21 -16.23 -12.57
C ASP A 210 -10.48 -17.68 -13.03
N VAL A 211 -11.37 -18.40 -12.34
CA VAL A 211 -11.69 -19.81 -12.68
C VAL A 211 -12.41 -19.95 -14.02
N ASN A 212 -13.10 -18.91 -14.50
CA ASN A 212 -13.91 -18.93 -15.71
C ASN A 212 -13.20 -18.29 -16.91
N ASN A 213 -11.94 -17.86 -16.77
CA ASN A 213 -11.19 -17.18 -17.83
C ASN A 213 -9.81 -17.83 -18.09
N PRO A 214 -9.53 -18.30 -19.34
CA PRO A 214 -8.26 -18.94 -19.66
C PRO A 214 -7.08 -17.98 -19.84
N GLY A 215 -7.30 -16.66 -19.84
CA GLY A 215 -6.23 -15.65 -19.87
C GLY A 215 -5.99 -15.02 -18.49
N PRO A 216 -4.74 -14.63 -18.14
CA PRO A 216 -4.47 -13.87 -16.92
C PRO A 216 -5.20 -12.52 -17.01
N GLN A 217 -6.19 -12.30 -16.14
CA GLN A 217 -7.08 -11.13 -16.21
C GLN A 217 -6.57 -9.92 -15.44
N ILE A 218 -5.86 -10.16 -14.34
CA ILE A 218 -5.44 -9.12 -13.41
C ILE A 218 -3.98 -9.43 -13.03
N PHE A 219 -3.13 -8.41 -13.10
CA PHE A 219 -1.67 -8.48 -13.01
C PHE A 219 -0.99 -9.31 -14.14
N ASP A 220 -1.18 -8.93 -15.41
CA ASP A 220 -0.42 -9.54 -16.53
C ASP A 220 1.07 -9.15 -16.45
N ALA A 221 1.87 -10.03 -15.83
CA ALA A 221 3.33 -10.27 -15.94
C ALA A 221 4.35 -9.09 -15.88
N GLY A 222 3.93 -7.83 -15.84
CA GLY A 222 4.81 -6.67 -16.02
C GLY A 222 4.45 -5.43 -15.19
N LEU A 223 3.45 -5.51 -14.32
CA LEU A 223 3.00 -4.40 -13.48
C LEU A 223 3.37 -4.66 -12.02
N GLY A 224 4.51 -4.09 -11.61
CA GLY A 224 4.84 -3.93 -10.20
C GLY A 224 4.06 -2.76 -9.60
N GLY A 225 3.41 -3.02 -8.48
CA GLY A 225 2.90 -2.00 -7.57
C GLY A 225 3.91 -1.69 -6.47
N THR A 226 3.50 -0.86 -5.51
CA THR A 226 4.27 -0.54 -4.31
C THR A 226 3.47 -0.88 -3.05
N PHE A 227 4.16 -1.03 -1.93
CA PHE A 227 3.51 -1.19 -0.64
C PHE A 227 4.32 -0.55 0.48
N TYR A 228 3.64 -0.21 1.56
CA TYR A 228 4.24 0.13 2.85
C TYR A 228 3.56 -0.66 3.96
N ALA A 229 4.29 -0.97 5.03
CA ALA A 229 3.74 -1.41 6.30
C ALA A 229 4.61 -0.88 7.44
N THR A 230 4.02 -0.51 8.57
CA THR A 230 4.71 0.16 9.69
C THR A 230 4.24 -0.36 11.03
N GLN A 231 5.17 -0.43 11.99
CA GLN A 231 4.88 -0.63 13.42
C GLN A 231 4.19 0.62 14.02
#